data_AF-A0A4Q7S623-F1
#
_entry.id   AF-A0A4Q7S623-F1
#
_cell.length_a   1.000
_cell.length_b   1.000
_cell.length_c   1.000
_cell.angle_alpha   90.00
_cell.angle_beta   90.00
_cell.angle_gamma   90.00
#
_symmetry.space_group_name_H-M   'P 1'
#
loop_
_entity.id
_entity.type
_entity.pdbx_description
1 polymer ?
#
loop_
_entity_poly.entity_id
_entity_poly.type
_entity_poly.pdbx_seq_one_letter_code
_entity_poly.pdbx_strand_id
1 'polypeptide(L)' 'MLPLKGSGFAMAMYESDITQFLKTLKQERPALEAEQREGRNLLWDKAPIDLEERARANESRVAQRPYVYSSDN' A
#
# COMPACT_ATOMS: atom_id res chain seq x y z
N MET A 1 -59.95 -10.90 -4.80
CA MET A 1 -58.52 -11.29 -4.87
C MET A 1 -57.83 -10.38 -5.88
N LEU A 2 -57.21 -9.29 -5.42
CA LEU A 2 -56.44 -8.36 -6.25
C LEU A 2 -55.02 -8.32 -5.67
N PRO A 3 -53.94 -8.55 -6.46
CA PRO A 3 -52.60 -8.59 -5.90
C PRO A 3 -52.13 -7.16 -5.56
N LEU A 4 -51.80 -6.95 -4.28
CA LEU A 4 -51.08 -5.78 -3.79
C LEU A 4 -49.71 -5.74 -4.47
N LYS A 5 -49.50 -4.79 -5.38
CA LYS A 5 -48.15 -4.40 -5.82
C LYS A 5 -47.45 -3.73 -4.65
N GLY A 6 -46.73 -4.51 -3.86
CA GLY A 6 -45.74 -4.00 -2.94
C GLY A 6 -44.63 -3.34 -3.75
N SER A 7 -44.70 -2.02 -3.90
CA SER A 7 -43.59 -1.22 -4.40
C SER A 7 -42.47 -1.29 -3.37
N GLY A 8 -41.55 -2.23 -3.56
CA GLY A 8 -40.33 -2.33 -2.77
C GLY A 8 -39.45 -1.12 -3.09
N PHE A 9 -39.60 -0.05 -2.32
CA PHE A 9 -38.55 0.95 -2.19
C PHE A 9 -37.38 0.23 -1.51
N ALA A 10 -36.44 -0.28 -2.31
CA ALA A 10 -35.14 -0.66 -1.81
C ALA A 10 -34.53 0.60 -1.22
N MET A 11 -34.49 0.69 0.11
CA MET A 11 -33.80 1.76 0.82
C MET A 11 -32.35 1.74 0.35
N ALA A 12 -31.96 2.67 -0.51
CA ALA A 12 -30.56 2.83 -0.88
C ALA A 12 -29.80 3.05 0.43
N MET A 13 -28.95 2.08 0.78
CA MET A 13 -28.09 2.17 1.95
C MET A 13 -27.25 3.44 1.81
N TYR A 14 -27.10 4.20 2.89
CA TYR A 14 -26.26 5.39 2.87
C TYR A 14 -24.85 5.00 2.43
N GLU A 15 -24.38 5.67 1.38
CA GLU A 15 -23.02 5.60 0.89
C GLU A 15 -22.36 6.96 1.12
N SER A 16 -21.14 6.96 1.66
CA SER A 16 -20.42 8.21 1.91
C SER A 16 -19.96 8.84 0.59
N ASP A 17 -19.87 10.16 0.56
CA ASP A 17 -19.38 10.92 -0.60
C ASP A 17 -17.99 10.43 -1.05
N ILE A 18 -17.14 10.03 -0.11
CA ILE A 18 -15.81 9.47 -0.38
C ILE A 18 -15.92 8.14 -1.13
N THR A 19 -16.84 7.26 -0.73
CA THR A 19 -17.04 5.98 -1.39
C THR A 19 -17.58 6.18 -2.82
N GLN A 20 -18.55 7.08 -2.99
CA GLN A 20 -19.09 7.44 -4.30
C GLN A 20 -17.97 8.00 -5.20
N PHE A 21 -17.15 8.91 -4.68
CA PHE A 21 -16.00 9.48 -5.38
C PHE A 21 -15.00 8.40 -5.83
N LEU A 22 -14.61 7.49 -4.93
CA LEU A 22 -13.68 6.42 -5.25
C LEU A 22 -14.24 5.47 -6.31
N LYS A 23 -15.55 5.18 -6.29
CA LYS A 23 -16.19 4.38 -7.33
C LYS A 23 -16.12 5.07 -8.69
N THR A 24 -16.50 6.34 -8.77
CA THR A 24 -16.43 7.13 -10.00
C THR A 24 -15.00 7.21 -10.53
N LEU A 25 -14.02 7.50 -9.67
CA LEU A 25 -12.60 7.58 -10.05
C LEU A 25 -12.10 6.27 -10.68
N LYS A 26 -12.46 5.12 -10.11
CA LYS A 26 -12.06 3.80 -10.65
C LYS A 26 -12.76 3.46 -11.96
N GLN A 27 -13.99 3.92 -12.16
CA GLN A 27 -14.72 3.77 -13.42
C GLN A 27 -14.09 4.61 -14.54
N GLU A 28 -13.74 5.86 -14.24
CA GLU A 28 -13.10 6.76 -15.19
C GLU A 28 -11.66 6.35 -15.52
N ARG A 29 -10.95 5.73 -14.55
CA ARG A 29 -9.55 5.32 -14.70
C ARG A 29 -9.36 3.82 -14.40
N PRO A 30 -9.75 2.91 -15.32
CA PRO A 30 -9.64 1.47 -15.09
C PRO A 30 -8.18 0.98 -14.92
N ALA A 31 -7.19 1.71 -15.44
CA ALA A 31 -5.77 1.39 -15.28
C ALA A 31 -5.19 1.79 -13.90
N LEU A 32 -5.93 2.56 -13.09
CA LEU A 32 -5.43 3.16 -11.85
C LEU A 32 -4.89 2.12 -10.85
N GLU A 33 -5.54 0.96 -10.71
CA GLU A 33 -5.08 -0.11 -9.80
C GLU A 33 -3.74 -0.72 -10.26
N ALA A 34 -3.53 -0.84 -11.57
CA ALA A 34 -2.28 -1.32 -12.13
C ALA A 34 -1.16 -0.28 -11.91
N GLU A 35 -1.44 1.00 -12.19
CA GLU A 35 -0.52 2.12 -11.93
C GLU A 35 -0.15 2.22 -10.44
N GLN A 36 -1.12 2.05 -9.54
CA GLN A 36 -0.85 2.05 -8.09
C GLN A 36 0.03 0.86 -7.67
N ARG A 37 -0.18 -0.32 -8.26
CA ARG A 37 0.66 -1.49 -8.00
C ARG A 37 2.09 -1.24 -8.46
N GLU A 38 2.25 -0.70 -9.66
CA GLU A 38 3.55 -0.36 -10.23
C GLU A 38 4.27 0.72 -9.40
N GLY A 39 3.55 1.78 -9.02
CA GLY A 39 4.10 2.82 -8.15
C GLY A 39 4.52 2.31 -6.77
N ARG A 40 3.79 1.31 -6.21
CA ARG A 40 4.23 0.62 -4.99
C ARG A 40 5.45 -0.26 -5.23
N ASN A 41 5.59 -0.88 -6.40
CA ASN A 41 6.77 -1.71 -6.69
C ASN A 41 8.04 -0.87 -6.84
N LEU A 42 7.95 0.36 -7.38
CA LEU A 42 9.09 1.23 -7.66
C LEU A 42 10.08 1.40 -6.48
N LEU A 43 9.57 1.61 -5.27
CA LEU A 43 10.43 1.87 -4.09
C LEU A 43 10.87 0.59 -3.37
N TRP A 44 10.19 -0.52 -3.63
CA TRP A 44 10.32 -1.77 -2.88
C TRP A 44 10.90 -2.92 -3.71
N ASP A 45 11.12 -2.72 -5.01
CA ASP A 45 11.86 -3.64 -5.86
C ASP A 45 13.34 -3.64 -5.44
N LYS A 46 13.67 -4.54 -4.51
CA LYS A 46 15.04 -4.77 -4.06
C LYS A 46 15.63 -5.84 -4.98
N ALA A 47 16.71 -5.50 -5.66
CA ALA A 47 17.51 -6.49 -6.36
C ALA A 47 17.90 -7.63 -5.39
N PRO A 48 17.96 -8.89 -5.88
CA PRO A 48 18.48 -9.99 -5.09
C PRO A 48 19.84 -9.61 -4.48
N ILE A 49 19.97 -9.84 -3.18
CA ILE A 49 21.23 -9.59 -2.48
C ILE A 49 22.18 -10.73 -2.83
N ASP A 50 23.36 -10.40 -3.34
CA ASP A 50 24.46 -11.35 -3.45
C ASP A 50 24.88 -11.78 -2.04
N LEU A 51 24.77 -13.09 -1.77
CA LEU A 51 25.04 -13.67 -0.47
C LEU A 51 26.52 -13.59 -0.09
N GLU A 52 27.42 -13.68 -1.08
CA GLU A 52 28.87 -13.56 -0.86
C GLU A 52 29.25 -12.12 -0.52
N GLU A 53 28.68 -11.15 -1.24
CA GLU A 53 28.86 -9.72 -0.93
C GLU A 53 28.30 -9.39 0.47
N ARG A 54 27.12 -9.92 0.82
CA ARG A 54 26.55 -9.75 2.16
C ARG A 54 27.43 -10.34 3.25
N ALA A 55 28.02 -11.51 3.01
CA ALA A 55 28.95 -12.13 3.96
C ALA A 55 30.18 -11.24 4.18
N ARG A 56 30.82 -10.79 3.09
CA ARG A 56 31.99 -9.90 3.13
C ARG A 56 31.70 -8.56 3.81
N ALA A 57 30.52 -7.98 3.56
CA ALA A 57 30.08 -6.75 4.20
C ALA A 57 29.88 -6.93 5.72
N ASN A 58 29.36 -8.08 6.15
CA ASN A 58 29.21 -8.41 7.57
C ASN A 58 30.58 -8.62 8.25
N GLU A 59 31.50 -9.32 7.59
CA GLU A 59 32.86 -9.55 8.08
C GLU A 59 33.66 -8.26 8.19
N SER A 60 33.44 -7.31 7.28
CA SER A 60 34.11 -6.00 7.25
C SER A 60 33.49 -4.98 8.22
N ARG A 61 32.44 -5.34 8.97
CA ARG A 61 31.67 -4.38 9.76
C ARG A 61 32.45 -3.94 11.00
N VAL A 62 32.79 -2.65 11.06
CA VAL A 62 33.38 -2.03 12.26
C VAL A 62 32.26 -1.65 13.23
N ALA A 63 32.42 -2.00 14.51
CA ALA A 63 31.48 -1.62 15.56
C ALA A 63 31.46 -0.08 15.72
N GLN A 64 30.32 0.53 15.43
CA GLN A 64 30.09 1.96 15.66
C GLN A 64 29.67 2.20 17.10
N ARG A 65 30.22 3.26 17.72
CA ARG A 65 29.81 3.68 19.06
C ARG A 65 28.35 4.17 19.02
N PRO A 66 27.51 3.86 20.04
CA PRO A 66 26.12 4.32 20.07
C PRO A 66 25.98 5.84 19.99
N TYR A 67 26.98 6.55 20.50
CA TYR A 67 27.04 8.00 20.45
C TYR A 67 28.45 8.47 20.08
N VAL A 68 28.56 9.16 18.94
CA VAL A 68 29.85 9.58 18.34
C VAL A 68 30.67 10.47 19.29
N TYR A 69 30.00 11.23 20.16
CA TYR A 69 30.64 12.17 21.09
C TYR A 69 30.65 11.69 22.54
N SER A 70 30.31 10.43 22.81
CA SER A 70 30.45 9.94 24.18
C SER A 70 31.94 9.90 24.50
N SER A 71 32.36 10.50 25.60
CA SER A 71 33.66 10.24 26.20
C SER A 71 33.50 9.01 27.10
N ASP A 72 34.31 7.97 26.87
CA ASP A 72 34.37 6.82 27.78
C ASP A 72 35.01 7.31 29.09
N ASN A 73 34.22 7.55 30.13
CA ASN A 73 34.70 7.91 31.46
C ASN A 73 34.46 6.76 32.43
#